data_AF-B9Z6U3-F1
#
_entry.id   AF-B9Z6U3-F1
#
_cell.length_a   1.000
_cell.length_b   1.000
_cell.length_c   1.000
_cell.angle_alpha   90.00
_cell.angle_beta   90.00
_cell.angle_gamma   90.00
#
_symmetry.space_group_name_H-M   'P 1'
#
loop_
_entity.id
_entity.type
_entity.pdbx_description
1 polymer ?
#
loop_
_entity_poly.entity_id
_entity_poly.type
_entity_poly.pdbx_seq_one_letter_code
_entity_poly.pdbx_strand_id
1 'polypeptide(L)'
;MTDFFALRREFMQRFDLTPPAQPTPQPTDLTLWETMLREELAEFWQALAEYKALAGVDEAERVRRMAELAAEGVDVMNVMTGLLLSQGLPVAEMAREIHAANLRKCVDGQVRRRADGKILKPDGWQPADKEGVIRAALPQER
;
A
#
# COMPACT_ATOMS: atom_id res chain seq x y z
N MET A 1 -6.30 18.27 3.49
CA MET A 1 -6.78 17.02 2.86
C MET A 1 -6.23 15.88 3.68
N THR A 2 -7.08 14.94 4.11
CA THR A 2 -6.65 13.74 4.83
C THR A 2 -6.06 12.76 3.82
N ASP A 3 -4.84 12.26 4.04
CA ASP A 3 -4.28 11.19 3.22
C ASP A 3 -4.83 9.82 3.67
N PHE A 4 -4.65 8.80 2.82
CA PHE A 4 -5.14 7.44 3.10
C PHE A 4 -4.61 6.88 4.43
N PHE A 5 -3.35 7.20 4.79
CA PHE A 5 -2.73 6.73 6.03
C PHE A 5 -3.37 7.39 7.26
N ALA A 6 -3.76 8.65 7.16
CA ALA A 6 -4.49 9.36 8.21
C ALA A 6 -5.90 8.80 8.40
N LEU A 7 -6.64 8.48 7.32
CA LEU A 7 -7.93 7.77 7.42
C LEU A 7 -7.78 6.42 8.14
N ARG A 8 -6.73 5.67 7.80
CA ARG A 8 -6.49 4.38 8.44
C ARG A 8 -6.13 4.52 9.93
N ARG A 9 -5.30 5.50 10.31
CA ARG A 9 -5.00 5.78 11.72
C ARG A 9 -6.25 6.16 12.51
N GLU A 10 -7.12 6.98 11.93
CA GLU A 10 -8.40 7.36 12.55
C GLU A 10 -9.29 6.13 12.81
N PHE A 11 -9.42 5.23 11.82
CA PHE A 11 -10.12 3.96 12.02
C PHE A 11 -9.48 3.18 13.17
N MET A 12 -8.17 2.96 13.14
CA MET A 12 -7.48 2.16 14.15
C MET A 12 -7.68 2.72 15.56
N GLN A 13 -7.63 4.04 15.73
CA GLN A 13 -7.91 4.71 17.01
C GLN A 13 -9.36 4.49 17.49
N ARG A 14 -10.35 4.54 16.59
CA ARG A 14 -11.77 4.33 16.95
C ARG A 14 -12.13 2.88 17.30
N PHE A 15 -11.28 1.93 16.88
CA PHE A 15 -11.48 0.49 17.08
C PHE A 15 -10.47 -0.10 18.08
N ASP A 16 -9.89 0.73 18.95
CA ASP A 16 -8.94 0.34 20.01
C ASP A 16 -7.65 -0.35 19.51
N LEU A 17 -7.34 -0.23 18.22
CA LEU A 17 -6.10 -0.68 17.61
C LEU A 17 -5.05 0.42 17.73
N THR A 18 -4.48 0.63 18.92
CA THR A 18 -3.52 1.72 19.15
C THR A 18 -2.14 1.37 18.55
N PRO A 19 -1.73 1.99 17.43
CA PRO A 19 -0.43 1.67 16.84
C PRO A 19 0.70 2.29 17.67
N PRO A 20 1.87 1.64 17.78
CA PRO A 20 3.04 2.24 18.41
C PRO A 20 3.43 3.57 17.75
N ALA A 21 3.86 4.54 18.54
CA ALA A 21 4.28 5.85 18.02
C ALA A 21 5.59 5.80 17.23
N GLN A 22 6.36 4.71 17.37
CA GLN A 22 7.67 4.49 16.77
C GLN A 22 7.80 3.04 16.31
N PRO A 23 8.68 2.71 15.35
CA PRO A 23 8.90 1.36 14.88
C PRO A 23 9.15 0.40 16.04
N THR A 24 8.20 -0.50 16.29
CA THR A 24 8.22 -1.44 17.41
C THR A 24 7.60 -2.75 16.93
N PRO A 25 8.40 -3.82 16.78
CA PRO A 25 7.85 -5.13 16.39
C PRO A 25 6.80 -5.63 17.39
N GLN A 26 5.60 -5.95 16.91
CA GLN A 26 4.49 -6.53 17.65
C GLN A 26 4.19 -7.94 17.10
N PRO A 27 4.97 -8.96 17.48
CA PRO A 27 4.89 -10.28 16.87
C PRO A 27 3.56 -11.00 17.14
N THR A 28 2.89 -10.68 18.23
CA THR A 28 1.58 -11.25 18.60
C THR A 28 0.48 -10.90 17.60
N ASP A 29 0.61 -9.76 16.93
CA ASP A 29 -0.42 -9.22 16.04
C ASP A 29 -0.24 -9.74 14.61
N LEU A 30 0.97 -10.20 14.26
CA LEU A 30 1.32 -10.56 12.89
C LEU A 30 0.45 -11.70 12.35
N THR A 31 0.11 -12.70 13.17
CA THR A 31 -0.76 -13.82 12.75
C THR A 31 -2.17 -13.35 12.39
N LEU A 32 -2.71 -12.39 13.15
CA LEU A 32 -4.02 -11.81 12.86
C LEU A 32 -3.99 -11.04 11.54
N TRP A 33 -3.03 -10.13 11.40
CA TRP A 33 -2.88 -9.33 10.18
C TRP A 33 -2.57 -10.18 8.94
N GLU A 34 -1.78 -11.25 9.08
CA GLU A 34 -1.51 -12.19 7.99
C GLU A 34 -2.80 -12.87 7.54
N THR A 35 -3.63 -13.33 8.48
CA THR A 35 -4.92 -13.96 8.19
C THR A 35 -5.83 -12.99 7.45
N MET A 36 -6.03 -11.79 8.00
CA MET A 36 -6.84 -10.75 7.35
C MET A 36 -6.32 -10.44 5.94
N LEU A 37 -5.01 -10.26 5.77
CA LEU A 37 -4.44 -9.93 4.46
C LEU A 37 -4.66 -11.05 3.44
N ARG A 38 -4.64 -12.32 3.87
CA ARG A 38 -4.94 -13.47 3.00
C ARG A 38 -6.40 -13.49 2.58
N GLU A 39 -7.32 -13.17 3.49
CA GLU A 39 -8.76 -13.08 3.22
C GLU A 39 -9.05 -11.97 2.20
N GLU A 40 -8.64 -10.73 2.46
CA GLU A 40 -8.87 -9.59 1.55
C GLU A 40 -8.23 -9.81 0.16
N LEU A 41 -7.04 -10.43 0.11
CA LEU A 41 -6.42 -10.74 -1.18
C LEU A 41 -7.22 -11.79 -1.95
N ALA A 42 -7.83 -12.77 -1.28
CA ALA A 42 -8.66 -13.76 -1.94
C ALA A 42 -9.92 -13.12 -2.55
N GLU A 43 -10.58 -12.23 -1.82
CA GLU A 43 -11.75 -11.47 -2.26
C GLU A 43 -11.40 -10.54 -3.43
N PHE A 44 -10.28 -9.81 -3.34
CA PHE A 44 -9.76 -9.01 -4.44
C PHE A 44 -9.47 -9.84 -5.71
N TRP A 45 -8.90 -11.04 -5.57
CA TRP A 45 -8.66 -11.90 -6.74
C TRP A 45 -9.94 -12.39 -7.38
N GLN A 46 -10.98 -12.69 -6.58
CA GLN A 46 -12.30 -13.01 -7.10
C GLN A 46 -12.91 -11.82 -7.85
N ALA A 47 -12.92 -10.63 -7.25
CA ALA A 47 -13.43 -9.42 -7.90
C ALA A 47 -12.68 -9.08 -9.19
N LEU A 48 -11.35 -9.26 -9.22
CA LEU A 48 -10.55 -9.07 -10.43
C LEU A 48 -10.88 -10.10 -11.51
N ALA A 49 -11.17 -11.36 -11.15
CA ALA A 49 -11.58 -12.38 -12.10
C ALA A 49 -12.94 -12.03 -12.74
N GLU A 50 -13.91 -11.58 -11.94
CA GLU A 50 -15.21 -11.11 -12.42
C GLU A 50 -15.06 -9.89 -13.33
N TYR A 51 -14.23 -8.92 -12.94
CA TYR A 51 -13.95 -7.72 -13.72
C TYR A 51 -13.30 -8.02 -15.08
N LYS A 52 -12.44 -9.03 -15.17
CA LYS A 52 -11.89 -9.47 -16.47
C LYS A 52 -12.96 -10.05 -17.40
N ALA A 53 -14.06 -10.55 -16.85
CA ALA A 53 -15.16 -11.16 -17.59
C ALA A 53 -16.30 -10.16 -17.93
N LEU A 54 -15.99 -8.89 -18.21
CA LEU A 54 -16.97 -7.84 -18.53
C LEU A 54 -17.54 -7.89 -19.95
N ALA A 55 -17.04 -8.75 -20.82
CA ALA A 55 -17.57 -8.86 -22.18
C ALA A 55 -19.00 -9.44 -22.15
N GLY A 56 -19.95 -8.74 -22.76
CA GLY A 56 -21.34 -9.21 -22.91
C GLY A 56 -22.23 -9.10 -21.68
N VAL A 57 -21.75 -8.53 -20.56
CA VAL A 57 -22.61 -8.22 -19.40
C VAL A 57 -23.40 -6.92 -19.62
N ASP A 58 -24.56 -6.81 -19.00
CA ASP A 58 -25.37 -5.60 -19.01
C ASP A 58 -24.75 -4.46 -18.18
N GLU A 59 -25.35 -3.27 -18.25
CA GLU A 59 -24.80 -2.09 -17.57
C GLU A 59 -24.86 -2.19 -16.04
N ALA A 60 -25.89 -2.83 -15.49
CA ALA A 60 -26.03 -2.98 -14.05
C ALA A 60 -24.92 -3.89 -13.49
N GLU A 61 -24.67 -5.01 -14.15
CA GLU A 61 -23.62 -5.95 -13.78
C GLU A 61 -22.21 -5.37 -14.01
N ARG A 62 -22.04 -4.56 -15.07
CA ARG A 62 -20.78 -3.82 -15.30
C ARG A 62 -20.47 -2.89 -14.13
N VAL A 63 -21.45 -2.08 -13.71
CA VAL A 63 -21.30 -1.16 -12.58
C VAL A 63 -21.02 -1.91 -11.27
N ARG A 64 -21.74 -3.01 -11.01
CA ARG A 64 -21.49 -3.85 -9.83
C ARG A 64 -20.05 -4.33 -9.79
N ARG A 65 -19.54 -4.96 -10.85
CA ARG A 65 -18.16 -5.48 -10.89
C ARG A 65 -17.09 -4.39 -10.79
N MET A 66 -17.35 -3.20 -11.32
CA MET A 66 -16.50 -2.04 -11.11
C MET A 66 -16.46 -1.62 -9.64
N ALA A 67 -17.61 -1.61 -8.97
CA ALA A 67 -17.72 -1.29 -7.56
C ALA A 67 -17.00 -2.33 -6.67
N GLU A 68 -17.23 -3.62 -6.90
CA GLU A 68 -16.57 -4.69 -6.14
C GLU A 68 -15.04 -4.62 -6.29
N LEU A 69 -14.53 -4.52 -7.53
CA LEU A 69 -13.07 -4.44 -7.72
C LEU A 69 -12.45 -3.24 -6.99
N ALA A 70 -13.16 -2.10 -6.95
CA ALA A 70 -12.71 -0.92 -6.25
C ALA A 70 -12.76 -1.10 -4.72
N ALA A 71 -13.85 -1.67 -4.19
CA ALA A 71 -14.05 -1.92 -2.77
C ALA A 71 -12.98 -2.89 -2.22
N GLU A 72 -12.88 -4.08 -2.82
CA GLU A 72 -11.91 -5.10 -2.39
C GLU A 72 -10.46 -4.61 -2.52
N GLY A 73 -10.19 -3.78 -3.53
CA GLY A 73 -8.88 -3.13 -3.67
C GLY A 73 -8.57 -2.18 -2.52
N VAL A 74 -9.56 -1.43 -2.05
CA VAL A 74 -9.44 -0.55 -0.88
C VAL A 74 -9.31 -1.35 0.40
N ASP A 75 -9.96 -2.50 0.53
CA ASP A 75 -9.87 -3.35 1.72
C ASP A 75 -8.50 -4.02 1.85
N VAL A 76 -7.91 -4.50 0.75
CA VAL A 76 -6.49 -4.89 0.71
C VAL A 76 -5.58 -3.74 1.14
N MET A 77 -5.82 -2.51 0.66
CA MET A 77 -5.04 -1.34 1.08
C MET A 77 -5.19 -1.06 2.58
N ASN A 78 -6.40 -1.19 3.12
CA ASN A 78 -6.72 -0.98 4.53
C ASN A 78 -5.97 -1.97 5.42
N VAL A 79 -6.04 -3.26 5.10
CA VAL A 79 -5.41 -4.32 5.90
C VAL A 79 -3.89 -4.28 5.79
N MET A 80 -3.34 -4.10 4.59
CA MET A 80 -1.89 -3.93 4.39
C MET A 80 -1.37 -2.72 5.18
N THR A 81 -2.08 -1.59 5.13
CA THR A 81 -1.68 -0.39 5.86
C THR A 81 -1.85 -0.57 7.37
N GLY A 82 -2.92 -1.22 7.80
CA GLY A 82 -3.16 -1.58 9.20
C GLY A 82 -2.04 -2.43 9.78
N LEU A 83 -1.60 -3.45 9.05
CA LEU A 83 -0.44 -4.27 9.39
C LEU A 83 0.82 -3.41 9.57
N LEU A 84 1.17 -2.56 8.60
CA LEU A 84 2.39 -1.77 8.71
C LEU A 84 2.33 -0.76 9.87
N LEU A 85 1.17 -0.13 10.06
CA LEU A 85 0.96 0.80 11.17
C LEU A 85 0.98 0.11 12.52
N SER A 86 0.44 -1.11 12.67
CA SER A 86 0.45 -1.84 13.94
C SER A 86 1.86 -2.15 14.44
N GLN A 87 2.85 -2.15 13.54
CA GLN A 87 4.27 -2.29 13.87
C GLN A 87 4.98 -0.93 14.12
N GLY A 88 4.23 0.17 14.15
CA GLY A 88 4.75 1.53 14.29
C GLY A 88 5.57 2.03 13.09
N LEU A 89 5.43 1.41 11.92
CA LEU A 89 6.25 1.77 10.75
C LEU A 89 5.83 3.13 10.17
N PRO A 90 6.79 3.94 9.69
CA PRO A 90 6.53 5.27 9.12
C PRO A 90 6.05 5.15 7.66
N VAL A 91 4.86 4.59 7.45
CA VAL A 91 4.34 4.22 6.12
C VAL A 91 4.24 5.43 5.19
N ALA A 92 3.83 6.60 5.71
CA ALA A 92 3.70 7.81 4.91
C ALA A 92 5.06 8.33 4.43
N GLU A 93 6.07 8.32 5.30
CA GLU A 93 7.44 8.71 4.99
C GLU A 93 8.07 7.72 4.00
N MET A 94 7.87 6.42 4.23
CA MET A 94 8.34 5.36 3.32
C MET A 94 7.69 5.48 1.94
N ALA A 95 6.39 5.78 1.87
CA ALA A 95 5.69 6.01 0.62
C ALA A 95 6.25 7.23 -0.12
N ARG A 96 6.55 8.33 0.58
CA ARG A 96 7.19 9.52 -0.01
C ARG A 96 8.58 9.21 -0.56
N GLU A 97 9.42 8.49 0.18
CA GLU A 97 10.78 8.15 -0.26
C GLU A 97 10.77 7.20 -1.46
N ILE A 98 9.91 6.18 -1.44
CA ILE A 98 9.71 5.27 -2.59
C ILE A 98 9.16 6.02 -3.80
N HIS A 99 8.21 6.94 -3.60
CA HIS A 99 7.66 7.76 -4.67
C HIS A 99 8.73 8.64 -5.31
N ALA A 100 9.55 9.32 -4.51
CA ALA A 100 10.68 10.11 -5.00
C ALA A 100 11.65 9.24 -5.81
N ALA A 101 11.99 8.04 -5.33
CA ALA A 101 12.83 7.08 -6.05
C ALA A 101 12.21 6.62 -7.39
N ASN A 102 10.90 6.47 -7.44
CA ASN A 102 10.20 6.14 -8.68
C ASN A 102 10.24 7.31 -9.68
N LEU A 103 10.06 8.55 -9.22
CA LEU A 103 10.15 9.73 -10.08
C LEU A 103 11.57 9.95 -10.62
N ARG A 104 12.63 9.58 -9.85
CA ARG A 104 14.03 9.58 -10.32
C ARG A 104 14.27 8.66 -11.54
N LYS A 105 13.32 7.78 -11.90
CA LYS A 105 13.42 6.99 -13.14
C LYS A 105 13.13 7.81 -14.40
N CYS A 106 12.48 8.96 -14.23
CA CYS A 106 12.27 9.94 -15.30
C CYS A 106 13.50 10.84 -15.39
N VAL A 107 14.14 10.84 -16.55
CA VAL A 107 15.30 11.70 -16.84
C VAL A 107 14.92 12.56 -18.04
N ASP A 108 15.00 13.88 -17.88
CA ASP A 108 14.63 14.87 -18.91
C ASP A 108 13.21 14.66 -19.50
N GLY A 109 12.27 14.28 -18.63
CA GLY A 109 10.87 14.01 -19.02
C GLY A 109 10.65 12.66 -19.71
N GLN A 110 11.68 11.82 -19.83
CA GLN A 110 11.62 10.53 -20.50
C GLN A 110 11.79 9.35 -19.55
N VAL A 111 11.07 8.27 -19.83
CA VAL A 111 11.18 6.98 -19.11
C VAL A 111 11.55 5.86 -20.08
N ARG A 112 12.55 5.05 -19.72
CA ARG A 112 12.89 3.84 -20.46
C ARG A 112 11.90 2.72 -20.08
N ARG A 113 11.36 1.99 -21.06
CA ARG A 113 10.40 0.90 -20.84
C ARG A 113 10.88 -0.40 -21.46
N ARG A 114 10.57 -1.52 -20.80
CA ARG A 114 10.68 -2.88 -21.36
C ARG A 114 9.46 -3.18 -22.25
N ALA A 115 9.54 -4.23 -23.05
CA ALA A 115 8.48 -4.68 -23.95
C ALA A 115 7.12 -4.95 -23.26
N ASP A 116 7.12 -5.34 -21.98
CA ASP A 116 5.91 -5.54 -21.17
C ASP A 116 5.38 -4.25 -20.52
N GLY A 117 5.95 -3.09 -20.86
CA GLY A 117 5.56 -1.79 -20.33
C GLY A 117 6.26 -1.40 -19.02
N LYS A 118 7.04 -2.29 -18.40
CA LYS A 118 7.73 -2.00 -17.13
C LYS A 118 8.73 -0.85 -17.29
N ILE A 119 8.61 0.16 -16.42
CA ILE A 119 9.57 1.28 -16.35
C ILE A 119 10.90 0.79 -15.77
N LEU A 120 11.98 1.06 -16.50
CA LEU A 120 13.34 0.68 -16.16
C LEU A 120 14.05 1.79 -15.39
N LYS A 121 15.11 1.42 -14.67
CA LYS A 121 15.99 2.37 -13.98
C LYS A 121 16.99 2.95 -15.00
N PRO A 122 17.23 4.27 -15.02
CA PRO A 122 18.28 4.87 -15.84
C PRO A 122 19.67 4.61 -15.24
N ASP A 123 20.71 4.96 -15.99
CA ASP A 123 22.10 4.88 -15.53
C ASP A 123 22.32 5.87 -14.37
N GLY A 124 23.04 5.43 -13.32
CA GLY A 124 23.26 6.24 -12.12
C GLY A 124 22.06 6.43 -11.20
N TRP A 125 20.93 5.74 -11.45
CA TRP A 125 19.73 5.82 -10.61
C TRP A 125 20.00 5.46 -9.15
N GLN A 126 19.54 6.31 -8.23
CA GLN A 126 19.68 6.10 -6.79
C GLN A 126 18.41 5.48 -6.18
N PRO A 127 18.54 4.40 -5.39
CA PRO A 127 17.41 3.78 -4.70
C PRO A 127 16.78 4.68 -3.65
N ALA A 128 15.61 4.26 -3.17
CA ALA A 128 15.00 4.82 -1.97
C ALA A 128 15.88 4.52 -0.75
N ASP A 129 16.14 5.52 0.11
CA ASP A 129 16.83 5.31 1.38
C ASP A 129 15.85 4.80 2.46
N LYS A 130 15.52 3.52 2.37
CA LYS A 130 14.55 2.87 3.28
C LYS A 130 15.07 2.80 4.71
N GLU A 131 16.37 2.55 4.87
CA GLU A 131 17.00 2.45 6.18
C GLU A 131 17.07 3.81 6.87
N GLY A 132 17.39 4.88 6.13
CA GLY A 132 17.33 6.25 6.62
C GLY A 132 15.94 6.63 7.13
N VAL A 133 14.87 6.25 6.40
CA VAL A 133 13.49 6.46 6.84
C VAL A 133 13.20 5.76 8.18
N ILE A 134 13.60 4.49 8.33
CA ILE A 134 13.41 3.76 9.60
C ILE A 134 14.25 4.39 10.72
N ARG A 135 15.52 4.70 10.47
CA ARG A 135 16.41 5.31 11.46
C ARG A 135 15.91 6.65 11.96
N ALA A 136 15.33 7.46 11.08
CA ALA A 136 14.72 8.75 11.44
C ALA A 136 13.45 8.58 12.29
N ALA A 137 12.74 7.46 12.16
CA ALA A 137 11.54 7.15 12.94
C ALA A 137 11.83 6.47 14.27
N LEU A 138 13.02 5.89 14.44
CA LEU A 138 13.48 5.33 15.72
C LEU A 138 13.77 6.45 16.73
N PRO A 139 13.60 6.16 18.05
CA PRO A 139 13.95 7.12 19.09
C PRO A 139 15.43 7.50 18.98
N GLN A 140 15.71 8.80 19.00
CA GLN A 140 17.08 9.30 19.04
C GLN A 140 17.56 9.22 20.48
N GLU A 141 18.67 8.52 20.72
CA GLU A 141 19.38 8.60 22.01
C GLU A 141 19.84 10.05 22.20
N ARG A 142 19.45 10.67 23.32
CA ARG A 142 19.86 12.02 23.70
C ARG A 142 21.26 12.02 24.30
#